data_AF-A0A1V5JFX0-F1
#
_entry.id   AF-A0A1V5JFX0-F1
#
_cell.length_a   1.000
_cell.length_b   1.000
_cell.length_c   1.000
_cell.angle_alpha   90.00
_cell.angle_beta   90.00
_cell.angle_gamma   90.00
#
_symmetry.space_group_name_H-M   'P 1'
#
loop_
_entity.id
_entity.type
_entity.pdbx_description
1 polymer ?
#
loop_
_entity_poly.entity_id
_entity_poly.type
_entity_poly.pdbx_seq_one_letter_code
_entity_poly.pdbx_strand_id
1 'polypeptide(L)' 'MKTYYQISSDVTGKVILRRRKIAKALRWWLNENGYTYKYLFYSA' A
#
# COMPACT_ATOMS: atom_id res chain seq x y z
N MET A 1 -2.35 16.28 11.01
CA MET A 1 -1.67 14.98 10.81
C MET A 1 -2.20 14.32 9.54
N LYS A 2 -1.43 14.39 8.46
CA LYS A 2 -1.71 13.68 7.21
C LYS A 2 -1.12 12.28 7.33
N THR A 3 -1.99 11.27 7.27
CA THR A 3 -1.55 9.87 7.23
C THR A 3 -1.30 9.45 5.79
N TYR A 4 -0.14 8.84 5.57
CA TYR A 4 0.26 8.27 4.29
C TYR A 4 0.54 6.78 4.45
N TYR A 5 0.16 6.03 3.43
CA TYR A 5 0.30 4.60 3.31
C TYR A 5 1.20 4.33 2.12
N GLN A 6 2.41 3.85 2.38
CA GLN A 6 3.33 3.46 1.34
C GLN A 6 3.26 1.95 1.15
N ILE A 7 3.03 1.51 -0.07
CA ILE A 7 3.06 0.10 -0.47
C ILE A 7 4.13 -0.02 -1.56
N SER A 8 5.02 -0.98 -1.43
CA SER A 8 6.06 -1.25 -2.42
C SER A 8 6.01 -2.72 -2.80
N SER A 9 5.72 -2.99 -4.07
CA SER A 9 5.67 -4.32 -4.66
C SER A 9 6.48 -4.33 -5.95
N ASP A 10 6.91 -5.52 -6.37
CA ASP A 10 7.61 -5.69 -7.65
C ASP A 10 6.70 -5.33 -8.84
N VAL A 11 5.41 -5.66 -8.73
CA VAL A 11 4.40 -5.46 -9.79
C VAL A 11 3.94 -4.01 -9.92
N THR A 12 3.77 -3.32 -8.80
CA THR A 12 3.14 -1.97 -8.77
C THR A 12 4.17 -0.87 -8.50
N GLY A 13 5.42 -1.23 -8.21
CA GLY A 13 6.44 -0.31 -7.76
C GLY A 13 6.10 0.33 -6.40
N LYS A 14 6.59 1.55 -6.18
CA LYS A 14 6.36 2.32 -4.94
C LYS A 14 5.12 3.20 -5.09
N VAL A 15 4.05 2.83 -4.40
CA VAL A 15 2.77 3.55 -4.39
C VAL A 15 2.56 4.24 -3.04
N ILE A 16 2.29 5.54 -3.05
CA ILE A 16 1.96 6.33 -1.86
C ILE A 16 0.49 6.72 -1.91
N LEU A 17 -0.28 6.24 -0.95
CA LEU A 17 -1.73 6.46 -0.84
C LEU A 17 -2.04 7.28 0.40
N ARG A 18 -2.88 8.30 0.26
CA ARG A 18 -3.39 9.08 1.40
C ARG A 18 -4.61 8.43 2.05
N ARG A 19 -5.37 7.63 1.29
CA ARG A 19 -6.66 7.08 1.72
C ARG A 19 -6.51 5.63 2.18
N ARG A 20 -6.82 5.36 3.45
CA ARG A 20 -6.71 4.02 4.06
C ARG A 20 -7.47 2.94 3.30
N LYS A 21 -8.70 3.24 2.85
CA LYS A 21 -9.54 2.28 2.12
C LYS A 21 -8.88 1.81 0.82
N ILE A 22 -8.26 2.72 0.09
CA ILE A 22 -7.54 2.39 -1.16
C ILE A 22 -6.29 1.57 -0.85
N ALA A 23 -5.54 1.94 0.19
CA ALA A 23 -4.36 1.17 0.62
C ALA A 23 -4.72 -0.23 1.15
N LYS A 24 -5.93 -0.43 1.68
CA LYS A 24 -6.44 -1.74 2.07
C LYS A 24 -6.83 -2.57 0.84
N ALA A 25 -7.57 -1.98 -0.10
CA ALA A 25 -7.95 -2.64 -1.35
C ALA A 25 -6.74 -3.10 -2.16
N LEU A 26 -5.73 -2.24 -2.30
CA LEU A 26 -4.49 -2.61 -3.01
C LEU A 26 -3.76 -3.78 -2.33
N ARG A 27 -3.70 -3.80 -1.00
CA ARG A 27 -3.11 -4.92 -0.25
C ARG A 27 -3.88 -6.21 -0.41
N TRP A 28 -5.22 -6.15 -0.39
CA TRP A 28 -6.05 -7.32 -0.61
C TRP A 28 -5.82 -7.90 -2.00
N TRP A 29 -5.86 -7.05 -3.03
CA TRP A 29 -5.59 -7.46 -4.39
C TRP A 29 -4.19 -8.06 -4.55
N LEU A 30 -3.16 -7.45 -3.96
CA LEU A 30 -1.80 -8.00 -3.98
C LEU A 30 -1.73 -9.39 -3.30
N ASN A 31 -2.47 -9.59 -2.22
CA ASN A 31 -2.50 -10.85 -1.50
C ASN A 31 -3.24 -11.95 -2.28
N GLU A 32 -4.36 -11.62 -2.93
CA GLU A 32 -5.11 -12.55 -3.78
C GLU A 32 -4.30 -13.04 -4.98
N ASN A 33 -3.43 -12.19 -5.51
CA ASN A 33 -2.54 -12.54 -6.60
C ASN A 33 -1.21 -13.17 -6.12
N GLY A 34 -1.03 -13.36 -4.80
CA GLY A 34 0.19 -13.97 -4.24
C GLY A 34 1.45 -13.09 -4.34
N TYR A 35 1.31 -11.78 -4.55
CA TYR A 35 2.43 -10.87 -4.66
C TYR A 35 2.97 -10.45 -3.29
N THR A 36 4.29 -10.54 -3.13
CA THR A 36 4.95 -10.03 -1.92
C THR A 36 5.02 -8.50 -1.98
N TYR A 37 4.67 -7.84 -0.88
CA TYR A 37 4.72 -6.38 -0.78
C TYR A 37 5.25 -5.90 0.57
N LYS A 38 5.94 -4.76 0.57
CA LYS A 38 6.32 -4.02 1.77
C LYS A 38 5.28 -2.94 2.04
N TYR A 39 4.88 -2.81 3.30
CA TYR A 39 3.90 -1.82 3.74
C TYR A 39 4.50 -0.94 4.84
N LEU A 40 4.47 0.37 4.65
CA LEU A 40 4.82 1.37 5.66
C LEU A 40 3.65 2.35 5.88
N PHE A 41 3.49 2.77 7.13
CA PHE A 41 2.62 3.89 7.48
C PHE A 41 3.48 5.02 8.04
N TYR A 42 3.18 6.25 7.67
CA TYR A 42 3.78 7.42 8.30
C TYR A 42 2.76 8.55 8.45
N SER A 43 2.85 9.28 9.55
CA SER A 43 2.06 10.47 9.83
C SER A 43 2.96 11.70 9.78
N ALA A 44 2.64 12.64 8.90
CA ALA A 44 3.29 13.95 8.80
C ALA A 44 2.35 15.07 9.24
#